data_AF-F0G4E5-F1
#
_entry.id   AF-F0G4E5-F1
#
_cell.length_a   1.000
_cell.length_b   1.000
_cell.length_c   1.000
_cell.angle_alpha   90.00
_cell.angle_beta   90.00
_cell.angle_gamma   90.00
#
_symmetry.space_group_name_H-M   'P 1'
#
loop_
_entity.id
_entity.type
_entity.pdbx_description
1 polymer ?
#
loop_
_entity_poly.entity_id
_entity_poly.type
_entity_poly.pdbx_seq_one_letter_code
_entity_poly.pdbx_strand_id
1 'polypeptide(L)'
;APTQREIVLAVAGTAFAGHPFDGAVPAGACIRIMTGAPMPAGCDTVIPQERVRVDGDTIRFAAHDVARGANCRKAGEDLARG
;
A
#
# COMPACT_ATOMS: atom_id res chain seq x y z
N ALA A 1 -7.77 -27.95 -0.22
CA ALA A 1 -6.82 -26.91 -0.61
C ALA A 1 -7.23 -25.62 0.09
N PRO A 2 -6.34 -24.85 0.72
CA PRO A 2 -6.73 -23.57 1.29
C PRO A 2 -7.25 -22.70 0.13
N THR A 3 -8.49 -22.24 0.25
CA THR A 3 -9.12 -21.36 -0.72
C THR A 3 -8.28 -20.08 -0.80
N GLN A 4 -7.59 -19.92 -1.93
CA GLN A 4 -6.77 -18.74 -2.20
C GLN A 4 -7.69 -17.53 -2.31
N ARG A 5 -7.91 -16.84 -1.17
CA ARG A 5 -8.77 -15.68 -1.09
C ARG A 5 -8.10 -14.52 -1.83
N GLU A 6 -8.62 -14.17 -3.00
CA GLU A 6 -8.23 -12.97 -3.74
C GLU A 6 -8.86 -11.75 -3.07
N ILE A 7 -8.06 -10.69 -2.93
CA ILE A 7 -8.48 -9.38 -2.46
C ILE A 7 -8.46 -8.45 -3.68
N VAL A 8 -9.51 -7.64 -3.80
CA VAL A 8 -9.68 -6.66 -4.86
C VAL A 8 -9.87 -5.29 -4.23
N LEU A 9 -9.06 -4.31 -4.62
CA LEU A 9 -9.11 -2.93 -4.14
C LEU A 9 -9.16 -1.95 -5.31
N ALA A 10 -9.92 -0.87 -5.17
CA ALA A 10 -9.94 0.23 -6.13
C ALA A 10 -8.83 1.25 -5.82
N VAL A 11 -8.17 1.79 -6.84
CA VAL A 11 -7.18 2.85 -6.70
C VAL A 11 -7.92 4.17 -6.49
N ALA A 12 -7.87 4.70 -5.26
CA ALA A 12 -8.54 5.97 -4.92
C ALA A 12 -7.65 7.21 -5.11
N GLY A 13 -6.36 7.01 -5.34
CA GLY A 13 -5.40 8.11 -5.51
C GLY A 13 -3.96 7.65 -5.62
N THR A 14 -3.06 8.63 -5.73
CA THR A 14 -1.61 8.41 -5.78
C THR A 14 -0.90 9.35 -4.82
N ALA A 15 0.10 8.84 -4.09
CA ALA A 15 0.99 9.60 -3.20
C ALA A 15 2.41 9.64 -3.79
N PHE A 16 2.98 10.83 -3.89
CA PHE A 16 4.34 11.06 -4.37
C PHE A 16 5.22 11.68 -3.29
N ALA A 17 6.54 11.57 -3.44
CA ALA A 17 7.48 12.29 -2.59
C ALA A 17 7.23 13.81 -2.72
N GLY A 18 7.06 14.50 -1.59
CA GLY A 18 6.72 15.92 -1.56
C GLY A 18 5.25 16.27 -1.87
N HIS A 19 4.46 15.31 -2.39
CA HIS A 19 3.02 15.46 -2.63
C HIS A 19 2.27 14.28 -1.98
N PRO A 20 2.04 14.35 -0.65
CA PRO A 20 1.30 13.32 0.07
C PRO A 20 -0.13 13.19 -0.45
N PHE A 21 -0.72 12.01 -0.21
CA PHE A 21 -2.16 11.85 -0.33
C PHE A 21 -2.82 12.23 1.00
N ASP A 22 -3.49 13.39 1.03
CA ASP A 22 -4.13 13.95 2.24
C ASP A 22 -5.61 13.51 2.40
N GLY A 23 -6.13 12.73 1.44
CA GLY A 23 -7.49 12.21 1.48
C GLY A 23 -7.67 11.04 2.44
N ALA A 24 -8.93 10.71 2.76
CA ALA A 24 -9.25 9.43 3.39
C ALA A 24 -9.19 8.31 2.37
N VAL A 25 -8.68 7.14 2.77
CA VAL A 25 -8.70 5.93 1.95
C VAL A 25 -10.00 5.17 2.23
N PRO A 26 -10.95 5.07 1.28
CA PRO A 26 -12.20 4.35 1.50
C PRO A 26 -11.98 2.86 1.77
N ALA A 27 -12.94 2.22 2.44
CA ALA A 27 -12.94 0.77 2.60
C ALA A 27 -13.00 0.10 1.21
N GLY A 28 -12.14 -0.91 1.00
CA GLY A 28 -12.02 -1.56 -0.31
C GLY A 28 -11.23 -0.76 -1.34
N ALA A 29 -10.48 0.27 -0.91
CA ALA A 29 -9.59 1.04 -1.76
C ALA A 29 -8.12 0.96 -1.33
N CYS A 30 -7.24 1.35 -2.23
CA CYS A 30 -5.81 1.51 -2.00
C CYS A 30 -5.29 2.80 -2.64
N ILE A 31 -4.12 3.24 -2.20
CA ILE A 31 -3.40 4.38 -2.78
C ILE A 31 -2.15 3.85 -3.45
N ARG A 32 -1.89 4.31 -4.67
CA ARG A 32 -0.62 4.05 -5.34
C ARG A 32 0.45 4.92 -4.68
N ILE A 33 1.46 4.32 -4.09
CA ILE A 33 2.50 5.04 -3.35
C ILE A 33 3.85 4.89 -4.06
N MET A 34 4.52 6.02 -4.31
CA MET A 34 5.88 6.02 -4.83
C MET A 34 6.91 6.02 -3.69
N THR A 35 8.10 5.47 -3.94
CA THR A 35 9.19 5.46 -2.97
C THR A 35 9.49 6.88 -2.47
N GLY A 36 9.60 7.05 -1.15
CA GLY A 36 9.85 8.34 -0.51
C GLY A 36 8.59 9.18 -0.25
N ALA A 37 7.42 8.75 -0.72
CA ALA A 37 6.15 9.34 -0.30
C ALA A 37 5.81 8.92 1.15
N PRO A 38 5.22 9.82 1.95
CA PRO A 38 4.71 9.46 3.26
C PRO A 38 3.51 8.50 3.13
N MET A 39 3.34 7.64 4.14
CA MET A 39 2.23 6.70 4.19
C MET A 39 0.89 7.44 4.34
N PRO A 40 -0.12 7.16 3.50
CA PRO A 40 -1.47 7.71 3.65
C PRO A 40 -2.10 7.35 5.00
N ALA A 41 -2.95 8.23 5.51
CA ALA A 41 -3.64 8.00 6.77
C ALA A 41 -4.51 6.72 6.70
N GLY A 42 -4.37 5.86 7.71
CA GLY A 42 -5.11 4.58 7.79
C GLY A 42 -4.47 3.43 7.00
N CYS A 43 -3.42 3.67 6.22
CA CYS A 43 -2.63 2.61 5.59
C CYS A 43 -1.47 2.18 6.50
N ASP A 44 -1.22 0.88 6.58
CA ASP A 44 -0.13 0.30 7.39
C ASP A 44 0.73 -0.72 6.63
N THR A 45 0.45 -0.95 5.34
CA THR A 45 1.07 -1.99 4.53
C THR A 45 1.26 -1.53 3.09
N VAL A 46 2.43 -1.77 2.51
CA VAL A 46 2.71 -1.54 1.08
C VAL A 46 2.97 -2.87 0.39
N ILE A 47 2.34 -3.10 -0.75
CA ILE A 47 2.58 -4.27 -1.59
C ILE A 47 3.36 -3.82 -2.83
N PRO A 48 4.50 -4.45 -3.17
CA PRO A 48 5.25 -4.13 -4.38
C PRO A 48 4.39 -4.33 -5.63
N GLN A 49 4.57 -3.47 -6.64
CA GLN A 49 3.74 -3.49 -7.86
C GLN A 49 3.86 -4.83 -8.61
N GLU A 50 5.03 -5.47 -8.56
CA GLU A 50 5.29 -6.78 -9.15
C GLU A 50 4.54 -7.94 -8.48
N ARG A 51 3.99 -7.73 -7.28
CA ARG A 51 3.23 -8.73 -6.52
C ARG A 51 1.71 -8.55 -6.61
N VAL A 52 1.25 -7.58 -7.40
CA VAL A 52 -0.17 -7.35 -7.62
C VAL A 52 -0.51 -7.42 -9.11
N ARG A 53 -1.75 -7.79 -9.42
CA ARG A 53 -2.32 -7.65 -10.75
C ARG A 53 -2.99 -6.29 -10.84
N VAL A 54 -2.69 -5.56 -11.91
CA VAL A 54 -3.26 -4.24 -12.19
C VAL A 54 -4.22 -4.36 -13.36
N ASP A 55 -5.44 -3.89 -13.17
CA ASP A 55 -6.53 -3.90 -14.14
C ASP A 55 -7.18 -2.51 -14.15
N GLY A 56 -6.56 -1.58 -14.89
CA GLY A 56 -6.88 -0.16 -14.83
C GLY A 56 -6.69 0.41 -13.42
N ASP A 57 -7.80 0.84 -12.82
CA ASP A 57 -7.87 1.35 -11.44
C ASP A 57 -8.24 0.28 -10.42
N THR A 58 -8.13 -1.01 -10.78
CA THR A 58 -8.37 -2.14 -9.89
C THR A 58 -7.08 -2.90 -9.61
N ILE A 59 -6.79 -3.15 -8.34
CA ILE A 59 -5.65 -3.94 -7.87
C ILE A 59 -6.14 -5.26 -7.30
N ARG A 60 -5.51 -6.36 -7.70
CA ARG A 60 -5.83 -7.71 -7.21
C ARG A 60 -4.59 -8.43 -6.70
N PHE A 61 -4.72 -9.12 -5.58
CA PHE A 61 -3.63 -9.92 -4.99
C PHE A 61 -4.19 -11.01 -4.08
N ALA A 62 -3.41 -12.06 -3.82
CA ALA A 62 -3.85 -13.09 -2.89
C ALA A 62 -3.62 -12.64 -1.44
N ALA A 63 -4.58 -12.89 -0.55
CA ALA A 63 -4.50 -12.49 0.85
C ALA A 63 -3.25 -13.02 1.58
N HIS A 64 -2.70 -14.15 1.14
CA HIS A 64 -1.51 -14.75 1.75
C HIS A 64 -0.19 -14.14 1.26
N ASP A 65 -0.21 -13.35 0.18
CA ASP A 65 0.97 -12.67 -0.35
C ASP A 65 1.30 -11.37 0.41
N VAL A 66 0.45 -10.99 1.37
CA VAL A 66 0.54 -9.75 2.13
C VAL A 66 0.72 -10.04 3.60
N ALA A 67 1.84 -9.57 4.13
CA ALA A 67 2.05 -9.49 5.57
C ALA A 67 1.72 -8.06 6.05
N ARG A 68 0.92 -7.95 7.10
CA ARG A 68 0.60 -6.67 7.73
C ARG A 68 1.89 -5.96 8.16
N GLY A 69 2.01 -4.66 7.88
CA GLY A 69 3.22 -3.89 8.22
C GLY A 69 4.35 -4.03 7.20
N ALA A 70 4.21 -4.86 6.16
CA ALA A 70 5.27 -5.09 5.19
C ALA A 70 5.58 -3.83 4.38
N ASN A 71 6.86 -3.66 4.04
CA ASN A 71 7.39 -2.59 3.19
C ASN A 71 7.06 -1.17 3.69
N CYS A 72 6.77 -1.03 4.99
CA CYS A 72 6.53 0.25 5.64
C CYS A 72 7.72 0.57 6.55
N ARG A 73 8.39 1.70 6.32
CA ARG A 73 9.36 2.22 7.29
C ARG A 73 8.59 3.01 8.35
N LYS A 74 8.79 2.70 9.63
CA LYS A 74 8.27 3.57 10.69
C LYS A 74 9.07 4.86 10.72
N ALA A 75 8.39 5.99 10.92
CA ALA A 75 9.05 7.26 11.18
C ALA A 75 9.98 7.08 12.40
N GLY A 76 11.29 7.13 12.17
CA GLY A 76 12.32 7.00 13.22
C GLY A 76 13.27 5.80 13.12
N GLU A 77 13.06 4.82 12.24
CA GLU A 77 14.00 3.69 12.10
C GLU A 77 15.29 4.02 11.33
N ASP A 78 15.35 5.15 10.60
CA ASP A 78 16.58 5.62 9.92
C ASP A 78 17.36 6.65 10.76
N LEU A 79 16.83 7.07 11.92
CA LEU A 79 17.47 8.02 12.84
C LEU A 79 17.86 7.33 14.15
N ALA A 80 18.42 6.12 14.05
CA ALA A 80 19.39 5.68 15.05
C ALA A 80 20.67 6.52 14.86
N ARG A 81 20.59 7.72 15.44
CA ARG A 81 21.63 8.72 15.69
C ARG A 81 23.06 8.15 15.58
N GLY A 82 23.75 8.52 14.51
CA GLY A 82 25.20 8.51 14.38
C GLY A 82 25.66 9.93 14.09
#